data_AF-A0A6M4H398-F1
#
_entry.id   AF-A0A6M4H398-F1
#
_cell.length_a   1.000
_cell.length_b   1.000
_cell.length_c   1.000
_cell.angle_alpha   90.00
_cell.angle_beta   90.00
_cell.angle_gamma   90.00
#
_symmetry.space_group_name_H-M   'P 1'
#
loop_
_entity.id
_entity.type
_entity.pdbx_description
1 polymer ?
#
loop_
_entity_poly.entity_id
_entity_poly.type
_entity_poly.pdbx_seq_one_letter_code
_entity_poly.pdbx_strand_id
1 'polypeptide(L)'
;MAKHGASAIALVAPPPALDCAHVIEYATVDDSVTFEQRHTLNVGGEWLGRVPRLAICQNLDEPTFMVFHCDDEWSVLGVAAGFGSADEAKAKVERSYHGISGRWIASAFSRDDAARLVAENLKAHSCSFCGRTPLQYQSIAGDAVRICNHCVDEFHEVMHSDAES
;
A
#
# COMPACT_ATOMS: atom_id res chain seq x y z
N MET A 1 -8.41 34.62 12.50
CA MET A 1 -9.20 34.03 11.40
C MET A 1 -8.25 33.71 10.26
N ALA A 2 -7.71 32.49 10.23
CA ALA A 2 -6.79 32.05 9.18
C ALA A 2 -7.61 31.43 8.03
N LYS A 3 -7.59 32.09 6.88
CA LYS A 3 -8.12 31.56 5.62
C LYS A 3 -7.24 30.38 5.21
N HIS A 4 -7.76 29.16 5.32
CA HIS A 4 -7.14 28.00 4.69
C HIS A 4 -7.33 28.17 3.17
N GLY A 5 -6.23 28.46 2.48
CA GLY A 5 -6.22 28.47 1.02
C GLY A 5 -6.49 27.07 0.51
N ALA A 6 -7.50 26.93 -0.35
CA ALA A 6 -7.73 25.72 -1.12
C ALA A 6 -6.48 25.43 -1.94
N SER A 7 -5.72 24.41 -1.55
CA SER A 7 -4.62 23.90 -2.36
C SER A 7 -5.26 23.05 -3.46
N ALA A 8 -5.12 23.50 -4.71
CA ALA A 8 -5.51 22.70 -5.86
C ALA A 8 -4.60 21.45 -5.89
N ILE A 9 -5.11 20.31 -5.42
CA ILE A 9 -4.39 19.04 -5.48
C ILE A 9 -4.23 18.70 -6.96
N ALA A 10 -2.99 18.78 -7.46
CA ALA A 10 -2.66 18.34 -8.80
C ALA A 10 -2.97 16.84 -8.94
N LEU A 11 -3.57 16.48 -10.07
CA LEU A 11 -4.01 15.12 -10.37
C LEU A 11 -2.78 14.24 -10.70
N VAL A 12 -2.10 13.76 -9.67
CA VAL A 12 -0.94 12.87 -9.79
C VAL A 12 -1.42 11.43 -9.73
N ALA A 13 -1.20 10.66 -10.80
CA ALA A 13 -1.56 9.24 -10.85
C ALA A 13 -0.75 8.43 -9.81
N PRO A 14 -1.35 7.39 -9.21
CA PRO A 14 -0.63 6.47 -8.32
C PRO A 14 0.35 5.58 -9.10
N PRO A 15 1.31 4.94 -8.41
CA PRO A 15 2.06 3.84 -9.00
C PRO A 15 1.14 2.65 -9.36
N PRO A 16 1.61 1.71 -10.22
CA PRO A 16 0.87 0.49 -10.57
C PRO A 16 0.39 -0.34 -9.38
N ALA A 17 1.14 -0.33 -8.28
CA ALA A 17 0.83 -1.05 -7.07
C ALA A 17 1.05 -0.19 -5.81
N LEU A 18 0.18 -0.39 -4.82
CA LEU A 18 0.29 0.15 -3.47
C LEU A 18 0.21 -1.03 -2.50
N ASP A 19 1.08 -1.11 -1.49
CA ASP A 19 1.12 -2.22 -0.52
C ASP A 19 0.92 -3.62 -1.15
N CYS A 20 1.64 -3.89 -2.25
CA CYS A 20 1.57 -5.14 -3.02
C CYS A 20 0.21 -5.46 -3.67
N ALA A 21 -0.71 -4.50 -3.77
CA ALA A 21 -1.99 -4.63 -4.47
C ALA A 21 -2.03 -3.79 -5.74
N HIS A 22 -2.60 -4.34 -6.81
CA HIS A 22 -2.77 -3.67 -8.11
C HIS A 22 -3.78 -2.54 -8.00
N VAL A 23 -3.41 -1.32 -8.42
CA VAL A 23 -4.32 -0.18 -8.46
C VAL A 23 -5.19 -0.26 -9.72
N ILE A 24 -6.51 -0.39 -9.53
CA ILE A 24 -7.50 -0.47 -10.61
C ILE A 24 -8.07 0.90 -10.93
N GLU A 25 -8.50 1.63 -9.91
CA GLU A 25 -9.06 2.96 -10.03
C GLU A 25 -8.57 3.83 -8.88
N TYR A 26 -8.54 5.14 -9.08
CA TYR A 26 -8.12 6.08 -8.06
C TYR A 26 -8.89 7.39 -8.16
N ALA A 27 -8.95 8.14 -7.06
CA ALA A 27 -9.63 9.42 -7.00
C ALA A 27 -8.89 10.42 -6.10
N THR A 28 -8.97 11.70 -6.47
CA THR A 28 -8.55 12.81 -5.62
C THR A 28 -9.78 13.39 -4.92
N VAL A 29 -9.66 13.60 -3.61
CA VAL A 29 -10.72 14.16 -2.76
C VAL A 29 -10.55 15.68 -2.70
N ASP A 30 -11.20 16.38 -3.63
CA ASP A 30 -11.24 17.84 -3.67
C ASP A 30 -12.42 18.42 -2.88
N ASP A 31 -12.60 19.75 -2.94
CA ASP A 31 -13.65 20.47 -2.20
C ASP A 31 -15.08 20.14 -2.64
N SER A 32 -15.26 19.43 -3.75
CA SER A 32 -16.59 18.94 -4.17
C SER A 32 -17.03 17.68 -3.43
N VAL A 33 -16.11 17.00 -2.76
CA VAL A 33 -16.38 15.74 -2.04
C VAL A 33 -16.57 16.03 -0.56
N THR A 34 -17.77 15.73 -0.05
CA THR A 34 -18.11 15.91 1.37
C THR A 34 -17.73 14.66 2.15
N PHE A 35 -16.88 14.82 3.16
CA PHE A 35 -16.51 13.72 4.05
C PHE A 35 -17.38 13.72 5.31
N GLU A 36 -18.07 12.62 5.54
CA GLU A 36 -18.83 12.36 6.76
C GLU A 36 -18.25 11.11 7.42
N GLN A 37 -17.82 11.22 8.69
CA GLN A 37 -17.14 10.15 9.46
C GLN A 37 -18.04 8.94 9.81
N ARG A 38 -18.97 8.55 8.93
CA ARG A 38 -19.96 7.49 9.18
C ARG A 38 -19.36 6.08 9.17
N HIS A 39 -18.30 5.85 8.40
CA HIS A 39 -17.59 4.57 8.34
C HIS A 39 -16.07 4.81 8.26
N THR A 40 -15.48 5.17 9.40
CA THR A 40 -14.03 5.42 9.53
C THR A 40 -13.25 4.14 9.77
N LEU A 41 -11.96 4.18 9.43
CA LEU A 41 -10.98 3.15 9.78
C LEU A 41 -10.33 3.52 11.11
N ASN A 42 -10.18 2.56 12.02
CA ASN A 42 -9.32 2.74 13.19
C ASN A 42 -7.92 2.23 12.85
N VAL A 43 -6.93 3.10 12.96
CA VAL A 43 -5.53 2.83 12.64
C VAL A 43 -4.71 3.18 13.87
N GLY A 44 -4.12 2.17 14.52
CA GLY A 44 -3.30 2.39 15.71
C GLY A 44 -4.05 3.00 16.91
N GLY A 45 -5.37 2.81 17.01
CA GLY A 45 -6.21 3.40 18.07
C GLY A 45 -6.88 4.72 17.68
N GLU A 46 -6.49 5.33 16.56
CA GLU A 46 -7.05 6.60 16.08
C GLU A 46 -7.98 6.40 14.88
N TRP A 47 -9.05 7.19 14.83
CA TRP A 47 -9.96 7.18 13.68
C TRP A 47 -9.39 8.00 12.54
N LEU A 48 -9.14 7.37 11.40
CA LEU A 48 -8.65 8.02 10.20
C LEU A 48 -9.70 9.03 9.69
N GLY A 49 -9.27 10.28 9.53
CA GLY A 49 -10.10 11.36 9.02
C GLY A 49 -10.19 11.41 7.49
N ARG A 50 -10.55 12.58 6.97
CA ARG A 50 -10.55 12.84 5.52
C ARG A 50 -9.13 12.69 4.99
N VAL A 51 -8.97 11.96 3.89
CA VAL A 51 -7.70 11.82 3.19
C VAL A 51 -7.79 12.49 1.81
N PRO A 52 -6.67 12.98 1.25
CA PRO A 52 -6.68 13.62 -0.06
C PRO A 52 -6.85 12.64 -1.22
N ARG A 53 -6.55 11.34 -1.03
CA ARG A 53 -6.53 10.36 -2.12
C ARG A 53 -7.08 9.01 -1.70
N LEU A 54 -7.75 8.36 -2.65
CA LEU A 54 -8.35 7.04 -2.49
C LEU A 54 -7.97 6.18 -3.69
N ALA A 55 -7.67 4.91 -3.44
CA ALA A 55 -7.40 3.93 -4.48
C ALA A 55 -8.26 2.68 -4.27
N ILE A 56 -8.87 2.20 -5.34
CA ILE A 56 -9.48 0.88 -5.42
C ILE A 56 -8.40 -0.07 -5.94
N CYS A 57 -8.06 -1.05 -5.14
CA CYS A 57 -7.01 -2.01 -5.45
C CYS A 57 -7.56 -3.43 -5.47
N GLN A 58 -6.88 -4.32 -6.17
CA GLN A 58 -7.08 -5.76 -6.10
C GLN A 58 -5.81 -6.44 -5.62
N ASN A 59 -5.97 -7.37 -4.70
CA ASN A 59 -4.86 -8.17 -4.20
C ASN A 59 -4.21 -8.96 -5.36
N LEU A 60 -2.87 -9.07 -5.34
CA LEU A 60 -2.13 -9.81 -6.37
C LEU A 60 -2.20 -11.34 -6.19
N ASP A 61 -2.43 -11.80 -4.96
CA ASP A 61 -2.52 -13.21 -4.59
C ASP A 61 -3.96 -13.72 -4.53
N GLU A 62 -4.91 -12.84 -4.18
CA GLU A 62 -6.32 -13.18 -4.00
C GLU A 62 -7.24 -12.34 -4.90
N PRO A 63 -8.41 -12.87 -5.31
CA PRO A 63 -9.39 -12.11 -6.09
C PRO A 63 -10.22 -11.14 -5.22
N THR A 64 -9.64 -10.60 -4.15
CA THR A 64 -10.30 -9.68 -3.21
C THR A 64 -9.97 -8.23 -3.55
N PHE A 65 -10.92 -7.34 -3.30
CA PHE A 65 -10.80 -5.91 -3.56
C PHE A 65 -10.63 -5.15 -2.25
N MET A 66 -9.95 -4.01 -2.35
CA MET A 66 -9.51 -3.20 -1.23
C MET A 66 -9.67 -1.71 -1.57
N VAL A 67 -9.83 -0.90 -0.54
CA VAL A 67 -9.76 0.57 -0.62
C VAL A 67 -8.58 1.02 0.21
N PHE A 68 -7.62 1.67 -0.43
CA PHE A 68 -6.57 2.38 0.26
C PHE A 68 -6.91 3.85 0.42
N HIS A 69 -6.68 4.32 1.65
CA HIS A 69 -6.81 5.72 2.05
C HIS A 69 -5.40 6.27 2.11
N CYS A 70 -5.07 7.21 1.23
CA CYS A 70 -3.69 7.66 1.04
C CYS A 70 -3.52 9.15 1.28
N ASP A 71 -2.31 9.54 1.65
CA ASP A 71 -1.89 10.94 1.65
C ASP A 71 -1.70 11.50 0.21
N ASP A 72 -1.16 12.71 0.12
CA ASP A 72 -0.84 13.42 -1.11
C ASP A 72 0.45 12.95 -1.80
N GLU A 73 1.06 11.86 -1.34
CA GLU A 73 2.18 11.16 -1.99
C GLU A 73 1.83 9.70 -2.34
N TRP A 74 0.57 9.30 -2.13
CA TRP A 74 0.08 7.92 -2.27
C TRP A 74 0.60 6.95 -1.20
N SER A 75 1.16 7.43 -0.09
CA SER A 75 1.45 6.59 1.08
C SER A 75 0.14 6.09 1.70
N VAL A 76 0.04 4.78 1.95
CA VAL A 76 -1.18 4.17 2.50
C VAL A 76 -1.27 4.47 3.99
N LEU A 77 -2.34 5.15 4.40
CA LEU A 77 -2.65 5.50 5.80
C LEU A 77 -3.66 4.53 6.42
N GLY A 78 -4.45 3.85 5.60
CA GLY A 78 -5.47 2.92 6.07
C GLY A 78 -6.07 2.07 4.95
N VAL A 79 -6.49 0.88 5.34
CA VAL A 79 -7.01 -0.14 4.42
C VAL A 79 -8.40 -0.58 4.84
N ALA A 80 -9.35 -0.53 3.91
CA ALA A 80 -10.58 -1.31 4.01
C ALA A 80 -10.47 -2.48 3.01
N ALA A 81 -10.60 -3.72 3.47
CA ALA A 81 -10.41 -4.92 2.65
C ALA A 81 -11.63 -5.85 2.70
N GLY A 82 -11.61 -6.90 1.87
CA GLY A 82 -12.61 -7.96 1.88
C GLY A 82 -13.84 -7.68 1.00
N PHE A 83 -13.74 -6.76 0.05
CA PHE A 83 -14.80 -6.51 -0.93
C PHE A 83 -14.78 -7.58 -2.02
N GLY A 84 -15.95 -8.01 -2.48
CA GLY A 84 -16.10 -8.96 -3.57
C GLY A 84 -15.96 -8.33 -4.96
N SER A 85 -16.00 -7.00 -5.05
CA SER A 85 -15.86 -6.27 -6.31
C SER A 85 -15.38 -4.83 -6.11
N ALA A 86 -14.84 -4.23 -7.18
CA ALA A 86 -14.51 -2.80 -7.22
C ALA A 86 -15.76 -1.91 -7.01
N ASP A 87 -16.92 -2.28 -7.57
CA ASP A 87 -18.15 -1.49 -7.43
C ASP A 87 -18.69 -1.49 -6.00
N GLU A 88 -18.61 -2.63 -5.31
CA GLU A 88 -18.93 -2.72 -3.88
C GLU A 88 -18.02 -1.82 -3.04
N ALA A 89 -16.71 -1.85 -3.32
CA ALA A 89 -15.73 -1.01 -2.67
C ALA A 89 -16.05 0.48 -2.88
N LYS A 90 -16.32 0.90 -4.12
CA LYS A 90 -16.73 2.28 -4.45
C LYS A 90 -18.02 2.70 -3.73
N ALA A 91 -19.03 1.84 -3.71
CA ALA A 91 -20.28 2.10 -3.00
C ALA A 91 -20.06 2.22 -1.48
N LYS A 92 -19.10 1.47 -0.91
CA LYS A 92 -18.69 1.65 0.48
C LYS A 92 -18.04 3.01 0.72
N VAL A 93 -17.14 3.44 -0.15
CA VAL A 93 -16.45 4.73 -0.05
C VAL A 93 -17.44 5.89 -0.17
N GLU A 94 -18.37 5.84 -1.12
CA GLU A 94 -19.39 6.89 -1.32
C GLU A 94 -20.18 7.20 -0.04
N ARG A 95 -20.40 6.21 0.84
CA ARG A 95 -21.10 6.42 2.12
C ARG A 95 -20.36 7.32 3.10
N SER A 96 -19.04 7.44 2.97
CA SER A 96 -18.19 8.33 3.79
C SER A 96 -17.71 9.55 3.01
N TYR A 97 -17.55 9.43 1.69
CA TYR A 97 -17.07 10.48 0.78
C TYR A 97 -18.14 10.78 -0.27
N HIS A 98 -19.13 11.59 0.08
CA HIS A 98 -20.24 11.92 -0.81
C HIS A 98 -19.76 12.73 -2.02
N GLY A 99 -20.09 12.25 -3.21
CA GLY A 99 -19.68 12.81 -4.50
C GLY A 99 -18.44 12.16 -5.12
N ILE A 100 -17.76 11.24 -4.42
CA ILE A 100 -16.54 10.60 -4.94
C ILE A 100 -16.82 9.69 -6.15
N SER A 101 -18.03 9.14 -6.28
CA SER A 101 -18.41 8.24 -7.37
C SER A 101 -18.22 8.85 -8.77
N GLY A 102 -18.28 10.18 -8.88
CA GLY A 102 -18.02 10.90 -10.13
C GLY A 102 -16.54 11.24 -10.38
N ARG A 103 -15.63 10.76 -9.53
CA ARG A 103 -14.21 11.17 -9.51
C ARG A 103 -13.22 10.02 -9.75
N TRP A 104 -13.71 8.80 -9.90
CA TRP A 104 -12.87 7.64 -10.17
C TRP A 104 -12.23 7.74 -11.55
N ILE A 105 -10.92 7.49 -11.58
CA ILE A 105 -10.10 7.46 -12.79
C ILE A 105 -9.53 6.05 -12.89
N ALA A 106 -9.72 5.41 -14.04
CA ALA A 106 -9.11 4.13 -14.33
C ALA A 106 -7.58 4.24 -14.35
N SER A 107 -6.91 3.30 -13.71
CA SER A 107 -5.46 3.14 -13.81
C SER A 107 -5.07 2.81 -15.24
N ALA A 108 -4.00 3.42 -15.72
CA ALA A 108 -3.41 3.08 -17.01
C ALA A 108 -2.55 1.80 -16.94
N PHE A 109 -2.30 1.28 -15.73
CA PHE A 109 -1.41 0.16 -15.49
C PHE A 109 -2.17 -1.16 -15.39
N SER A 110 -1.61 -2.18 -16.04
CA SER A 110 -2.12 -3.54 -15.97
C SER A 110 -1.75 -4.23 -14.66
N ARG A 111 -2.40 -5.35 -14.39
CA ARG A 111 -2.02 -6.25 -13.29
C ARG A 111 -0.57 -6.74 -13.43
N ASP A 112 -0.10 -6.94 -14.66
CA ASP A 112 1.28 -7.36 -14.93
C ASP A 112 2.29 -6.27 -14.60
N ASP A 113 1.95 -5.00 -14.84
CA ASP A 113 2.79 -3.86 -14.43
C ASP A 113 2.92 -3.79 -12.90
N ALA A 114 1.81 -4.01 -12.19
CA ALA A 114 1.80 -4.08 -10.73
C ALA A 114 2.64 -5.25 -10.22
N ALA A 115 2.46 -6.45 -10.77
CA ALA A 115 3.23 -7.63 -10.39
C ALA A 115 4.73 -7.44 -10.64
N ARG A 116 5.11 -6.82 -11.77
CA ARG A 116 6.52 -6.50 -12.08
C ARG A 116 7.11 -5.53 -11.06
N LEU A 117 6.39 -4.44 -10.76
CA LEU A 117 6.84 -3.45 -9.76
C LEU A 117 7.06 -4.09 -8.39
N VAL A 118 6.11 -4.92 -7.94
CA VAL A 118 6.21 -5.62 -6.66
C VAL A 118 7.40 -6.58 -6.66
N ALA A 119 7.59 -7.37 -7.73
CA ALA A 119 8.72 -8.28 -7.85
C ALA A 119 10.08 -7.55 -7.84
N GLU A 120 10.19 -6.42 -8.54
CA GLU A 120 11.38 -5.57 -8.55
C GLU A 120 11.68 -5.00 -7.16
N ASN A 121 10.67 -4.48 -6.46
CA ASN A 121 10.82 -3.98 -5.10
C ASN A 121 11.24 -5.09 -4.11
N LEU A 122 10.62 -6.26 -4.18
CA LEU A 122 10.98 -7.41 -3.34
C LEU A 122 12.41 -7.89 -3.60
N LYS A 123 12.82 -7.90 -4.88
CA LYS A 123 14.19 -8.26 -5.27
C LYS A 123 15.20 -7.23 -4.77
N ALA A 124 14.89 -5.93 -4.86
CA ALA A 124 15.75 -4.87 -4.35
C ALA A 124 16.00 -5.03 -2.84
N HIS A 125 15.03 -5.55 -2.10
CA HIS A 125 15.12 -5.83 -0.67
C HIS A 125 15.47 -7.28 -0.35
N SER A 126 16.00 -8.05 -1.30
CA SER A 126 16.40 -9.44 -1.04
C SER A 126 17.68 -9.54 -0.22
N CYS A 127 17.84 -10.67 0.48
CA CYS A 127 19.07 -10.99 1.19
C CYS A 127 20.22 -11.14 0.19
N SER A 128 21.32 -10.44 0.43
CA SER A 128 22.52 -10.43 -0.41
C SER A 128 23.25 -11.78 -0.46
N PHE A 129 22.95 -12.69 0.48
CA PHE A 129 23.64 -13.98 0.64
C PHE A 129 22.84 -15.14 0.04
N CYS A 130 21.57 -15.27 0.42
CA CYS A 130 20.72 -16.37 -0.06
C CYS A 130 19.66 -15.96 -1.10
N GLY A 131 19.56 -14.68 -1.44
CA GLY A 131 18.62 -14.18 -2.46
C GLY A 131 17.14 -14.19 -2.05
N ARG A 132 16.81 -14.64 -0.84
CA ARG A 132 15.43 -14.68 -0.34
C ARG A 132 14.85 -13.27 -0.20
N THR A 133 13.56 -13.10 -0.50
CA THR A 133 12.85 -11.81 -0.43
C THR A 133 12.24 -11.59 0.96
N PRO A 134 11.88 -10.34 1.33
CA PRO A 134 11.29 -10.04 2.64
C PRO A 134 10.00 -10.83 2.97
N LEU A 135 9.30 -11.38 1.98
CA LEU A 135 8.11 -12.21 2.21
C LEU A 135 8.44 -13.63 2.69
N GLN A 136 9.70 -14.05 2.60
CA GLN A 136 10.12 -15.42 2.89
C GLN A 136 10.72 -15.58 4.30
N TYR A 137 10.83 -14.51 5.11
CA TYR A 137 11.44 -14.56 6.45
C TYR A 137 11.07 -13.33 7.32
N GLN A 138 11.51 -13.34 8.58
CA GLN A 138 11.04 -12.41 9.62
C GLN A 138 11.81 -11.09 9.73
N SER A 139 13.11 -11.06 9.40
CA SER A 139 13.92 -9.84 9.57
C SER A 139 15.12 -9.74 8.63
N ILE A 140 15.34 -8.53 8.09
CA ILE A 140 16.57 -8.10 7.39
C ILE A 140 17.29 -7.07 8.24
N ALA A 141 18.61 -7.16 8.31
CA ALA A 141 19.45 -6.07 8.78
C ALA A 141 20.36 -5.54 7.66
N GLY A 142 20.60 -4.23 7.68
CA GLY A 142 21.57 -3.54 6.82
C GLY A 142 20.95 -2.78 5.65
N ASP A 143 21.66 -1.75 5.19
CA ASP A 143 21.22 -0.83 4.13
C ASP A 143 21.82 -1.21 2.77
N ALA A 144 23.14 -1.12 2.63
CA ALA A 144 23.85 -1.50 1.41
C ALA A 144 24.01 -3.02 1.23
N VAL A 145 24.14 -3.75 2.34
CA VAL A 145 24.20 -5.22 2.37
C VAL A 145 23.08 -5.68 3.28
N ARG A 146 22.24 -6.58 2.78
CA ARG A 146 21.07 -7.09 3.49
C ARG A 146 21.29 -8.54 3.86
N ILE A 147 21.19 -8.85 5.15
CA ILE A 147 21.28 -10.23 5.63
C ILE A 147 19.99 -10.63 6.33
N CYS A 148 19.47 -11.81 6.00
CA CYS A 148 18.31 -12.39 6.67
C CYS A 148 18.73 -13.14 7.94
N ASN A 149 17.80 -13.31 8.88
CA ASN A 149 18.02 -14.07 10.10
C ASN A 149 18.53 -15.49 9.84
N HIS A 150 18.04 -16.18 8.81
CA HIS A 150 18.51 -17.53 8.50
C HIS A 150 20.00 -17.58 8.12
N CYS A 151 20.47 -16.63 7.31
CA CYS A 151 21.90 -16.56 7.01
C CYS A 151 22.71 -16.19 8.26
N VAL A 152 22.18 -15.34 9.14
CA VAL A 152 22.83 -15.04 10.44
C VAL A 152 22.96 -16.32 11.28
N ASP A 153 21.90 -17.12 11.37
CA ASP A 153 21.89 -18.37 12.12
C ASP A 153 22.89 -19.37 11.54
N GLU A 154 22.88 -19.58 10.21
CA GLU A 154 23.85 -20.43 9.51
C GLU A 154 25.30 -19.96 9.74
N PHE A 155 25.56 -18.66 9.65
CA PHE A 155 26.90 -18.12 9.92
C PHE A 155 27.32 -18.33 11.38
N HIS A 156 26.40 -18.18 12.33
CA HIS A 156 26.68 -18.40 13.75
C HIS A 156 27.04 -19.86 14.02
N GLU A 157 26.31 -20.82 13.42
CA GLU A 157 26.62 -22.24 13.53
C GLU A 157 28.03 -22.57 13.02
N VAL A 158 28.42 -22.06 11.85
CA VAL A 158 29.75 -22.26 11.27
C VAL A 158 30.85 -21.67 12.17
N MET A 159 30.64 -20.46 12.69
CA MET A 159 31.62 -19.79 13.55
C MET A 159 31.85 -20.52 14.89
N HIS A 160 30.84 -21.25 15.38
CA HIS A 160 30.93 -22.01 16.62
C HIS A 160 31.35 -23.46 16.43
N SER A 161 31.14 -24.08 15.27
CA SER A 161 31.68 -25.41 14.96
C SER A 161 33.21 -25.41 14.82
N ASP A 162 33.78 -24.29 14.35
CA ASP A 162 35.23 -24.15 14.15
C ASP A 162 35.99 -23.82 15.45
N ALA A 163 35.29 -23.52 16.55
CA ALA A 163 35.88 -23.24 17.85
C ALA A 163 36.12 -24.49 18.72
N GLU A 164 35.59 -25.65 18.32
CA GLU A 164 35.68 -26.93 19.04
C GLU A 164 36.57 -27.97 18.32
N SER A 165 37.29 -27.57 17.27
CA SER A 165 38.24 -28.41 16.50
C SER A 165 39.69 -28.01 16.76
#